data_AF-A0A7X8XRB8-F1
#
_entry.id   AF-A0A7X8XRB8-F1
#
_cell.length_a   1.000
_cell.length_b   1.000
_cell.length_c   1.000
_cell.angle_alpha   90.00
_cell.angle_beta   90.00
_cell.angle_gamma   90.00
#
_symmetry.space_group_name_H-M   'P 1'
#
loop_
_entity.id
_entity.type
_entity.pdbx_description
1 polymer ?
#
loop_
_entity_poly.entity_id
_entity_poly.type
_entity_poly.pdbx_seq_one_letter_code
_entity_poly.pdbx_strand_id
1 'polypeptide(L)'
;MSEIIKNYHNNGILKEIYEVDNQGRKNGLYNSFTKNGQLWIKSNYKDDKLHDKYLKYYENGKLAEKSNYLNGKLHGNYLIYHDGGYQLREESNYKDGNKHGKCLTYYVTGQLKEEGKYVNVEEVKIKNTRKEEAFNKQKDLKRCKRVQELLRERANQKTL
;
A
#
# COMPACT_ATOMS: atom_id res chain seq x y z
N MET A 1 -27.73 16.14 1.57
CA MET A 1 -27.47 16.02 0.12
C MET A 1 -26.04 16.45 -0.12
N SER A 2 -25.29 15.74 -0.97
CA SER A 2 -23.98 16.21 -1.44
C SER A 2 -24.18 17.31 -2.49
N GLU A 3 -23.24 18.25 -2.54
CA GLU A 3 -23.22 19.35 -3.51
C GLU A 3 -22.06 19.17 -4.49
N ILE A 4 -22.22 19.62 -5.74
CA ILE A 4 -21.18 19.55 -6.77
C ILE A 4 -20.62 20.94 -6.99
N ILE A 5 -19.33 21.12 -6.73
CA ILE A 5 -18.61 22.36 -6.98
C ILE A 5 -17.87 22.26 -8.31
N LYS A 6 -17.89 23.35 -9.09
CA LYS A 6 -17.18 23.47 -10.37
C LYS A 6 -16.35 24.75 -10.36
N ASN A 7 -15.06 24.60 -10.62
CA ASN A 7 -14.14 25.73 -10.78
C ASN A 7 -13.62 25.75 -12.22
N TYR A 8 -13.39 26.94 -12.76
CA TYR A 8 -12.94 27.14 -14.13
C TYR A 8 -11.57 27.82 -14.16
N HIS A 9 -10.79 27.53 -15.20
CA HIS A 9 -9.56 28.26 -15.53
C HIS A 9 -9.92 29.66 -16.04
N ASN A 10 -8.94 30.56 -16.09
CA ASN A 10 -9.13 31.93 -16.58
C ASN A 10 -9.60 31.99 -18.05
N ASN A 11 -9.38 30.92 -18.82
CA ASN A 11 -9.85 30.79 -20.21
C ASN A 11 -11.28 30.22 -20.31
N GLY A 12 -11.99 30.05 -19.19
CA GLY A 12 -13.36 29.53 -19.16
C GLY A 12 -13.48 28.00 -19.22
N ILE A 13 -12.39 27.27 -19.40
CA ILE A 13 -12.40 25.80 -19.43
C ILE A 13 -12.53 25.26 -18.00
N LEU A 14 -13.32 24.20 -17.80
CA LEU A 14 -13.49 23.55 -16.50
C LEU A 14 -12.11 23.11 -15.96
N LYS A 15 -11.78 23.55 -14.75
CA LYS A 15 -10.51 23.23 -14.07
C LYS A 15 -10.65 22.02 -13.17
N GLU A 16 -11.73 21.98 -12.40
CA GLU A 16 -12.02 20.89 -11.49
C GLU A 16 -13.51 20.84 -11.17
N ILE A 17 -13.97 19.63 -10.85
CA ILE A 17 -15.31 19.34 -10.38
C ILE A 17 -15.21 18.34 -9.23
N TYR A 18 -15.93 18.59 -8.15
CA TYR A 18 -15.88 17.72 -6.99
C TYR A 18 -17.14 17.75 -6.14
N GLU A 19 -17.38 16.65 -5.44
CA GLU A 19 -18.49 16.50 -4.50
C GLU A 19 -18.09 16.94 -3.09
N VAL A 20 -18.98 17.67 -2.42
CA VAL A 20 -18.84 18.05 -1.00
C VAL A 20 -20.03 17.56 -0.17
N ASP A 21 -19.78 17.31 1.12
CA ASP A 21 -20.82 17.02 2.10
C ASP A 21 -21.51 18.29 2.64
N ASN A 22 -22.42 18.12 3.59
CA ASN A 22 -23.15 19.22 4.22
C ASN A 22 -22.28 20.15 5.09
N GLN A 23 -21.03 19.79 5.35
CA GLN A 23 -20.05 20.61 6.06
C GLN A 23 -19.10 21.31 5.08
N GLY A 24 -19.29 21.13 3.77
CA GLY A 24 -18.43 21.69 2.72
C GLY A 24 -17.14 20.89 2.50
N ARG A 25 -17.01 19.70 3.10
CA ARG A 25 -15.82 18.86 2.98
C ARG A 25 -15.91 17.99 1.74
N LYS A 26 -14.80 17.81 1.01
CA LYS A 26 -14.74 16.91 -0.15
C LYS A 26 -15.12 15.49 0.27
N ASN A 27 -16.15 14.95 -0.36
CA ASN A 27 -16.69 13.63 -0.04
C ASN A 27 -17.39 13.04 -1.27
N GLY A 28 -16.66 12.24 -2.05
CA GLY A 28 -17.09 11.69 -3.33
C GLY A 28 -16.06 11.89 -4.43
N LEU A 29 -16.53 11.94 -5.68
CA LEU A 29 -15.66 12.04 -6.84
C LEU A 29 -14.99 13.42 -6.93
N TYR A 30 -13.74 13.42 -7.39
CA TYR A 30 -12.97 14.59 -7.78
C TYR A 30 -12.38 14.35 -9.16
N ASN A 31 -12.61 15.28 -10.08
CA ASN A 31 -11.91 15.31 -11.37
C ASN A 31 -11.27 16.69 -11.57
N SER A 32 -10.07 16.70 -12.14
CA SER A 32 -9.45 17.94 -12.63
C SER A 32 -9.04 17.80 -14.09
N PHE A 33 -8.94 18.95 -14.76
CA PHE A 33 -8.71 19.02 -16.18
C PHE A 33 -7.60 20.02 -16.51
N THR A 34 -6.85 19.74 -17.57
CA THR A 34 -5.83 20.64 -18.11
C THR A 34 -6.46 21.92 -18.65
N LYS A 35 -5.64 22.92 -18.98
CA LYS A 35 -6.12 24.16 -19.62
C LYS A 35 -6.74 23.92 -21.00
N ASN A 36 -6.55 22.75 -21.59
CA ASN A 36 -7.13 22.33 -22.86
C ASN A 36 -8.37 21.42 -22.68
N GLY A 37 -8.84 21.24 -21.43
CA GLY A 37 -10.06 20.48 -21.11
C GLY A 37 -9.88 18.96 -21.01
N GLN A 38 -8.65 18.46 -21.09
CA GLN A 38 -8.37 17.02 -20.97
C GLN A 38 -8.36 16.60 -19.51
N LEU A 39 -8.89 15.42 -19.20
CA LEU A 39 -8.86 14.86 -17.85
C LEU A 39 -7.41 14.69 -17.38
N TRP A 40 -7.09 15.29 -16.24
CA TRP A 40 -5.75 15.29 -15.65
C TRP A 40 -5.67 14.36 -14.45
N ILE A 41 -6.65 14.47 -13.55
CA ILE A 41 -6.76 13.63 -12.35
C ILE A 41 -8.22 13.16 -12.20
N LYS A 42 -8.38 11.91 -11.80
CA LYS A 42 -9.62 11.35 -11.27
C LYS A 42 -9.34 10.66 -9.95
N SER A 43 -10.03 11.06 -8.89
CA SER A 43 -9.87 10.48 -7.56
C SER A 43 -11.16 10.48 -6.77
N ASN A 44 -11.14 9.85 -5.61
CA ASN A 44 -12.20 9.94 -4.61
C ASN A 44 -11.68 10.59 -3.33
N TYR A 45 -12.58 11.29 -2.64
CA TYR A 45 -12.33 11.89 -1.34
C TYR A 45 -13.34 11.39 -0.31
N LYS A 46 -12.91 11.33 0.94
CA LYS A 46 -13.75 11.10 2.10
C LYS A 46 -13.26 12.00 3.22
N ASP A 47 -14.15 12.86 3.74
CA ASP A 47 -13.82 13.82 4.81
C ASP A 47 -12.52 14.62 4.50
N ASP A 48 -12.45 15.23 3.31
CA ASP A 48 -11.30 15.97 2.76
C ASP A 48 -10.01 15.17 2.50
N LYS A 49 -10.03 13.85 2.72
CA LYS A 49 -8.88 12.99 2.51
C LYS A 49 -9.03 12.14 1.26
N LEU A 50 -7.96 12.00 0.48
CA LEU A 50 -7.93 11.05 -0.63
C LEU A 50 -8.28 9.64 -0.13
N HIS A 51 -9.17 8.98 -0.86
CA HIS A 51 -9.70 7.68 -0.50
C HIS A 51 -9.94 6.86 -1.77
N ASP A 52 -9.72 5.54 -1.71
CA ASP A 52 -9.86 4.63 -2.84
C ASP A 52 -8.94 5.02 -4.03
N LYS A 53 -9.35 4.75 -5.25
CA LYS A 53 -8.56 4.94 -6.48
C LYS A 53 -8.19 6.40 -6.73
N TYR A 54 -6.94 6.58 -7.13
CA TYR A 54 -6.40 7.78 -7.73
C TYR A 54 -5.82 7.44 -9.10
N LEU A 55 -6.20 8.21 -10.10
CA LEU A 55 -5.74 8.08 -11.48
C LEU A 55 -5.20 9.43 -11.93
N LYS A 56 -4.01 9.43 -12.51
CA LYS A 56 -3.42 10.61 -13.16
C LYS A 56 -3.13 10.27 -14.61
N TYR A 57 -3.36 11.24 -15.48
CA TYR A 57 -3.19 11.09 -16.92
C TYR A 57 -2.10 12.04 -17.43
N TYR A 58 -1.42 11.63 -18.48
CA TYR A 58 -0.57 12.49 -19.30
C TYR A 58 -1.43 13.45 -20.14
N GLU A 59 -0.80 14.49 -20.69
CA GLU A 59 -1.49 15.43 -21.61
C GLU A 59 -2.05 14.75 -22.87
N ASN A 60 -1.50 13.59 -23.26
CA ASN A 60 -2.05 12.79 -24.35
C ASN A 60 -3.27 11.93 -23.95
N GLY A 61 -3.78 12.08 -22.71
CA GLY A 61 -4.93 11.36 -22.17
C GLY A 61 -4.64 9.93 -21.69
N LYS A 62 -3.39 9.45 -21.80
CA LYS A 62 -3.03 8.10 -21.36
C LYS A 62 -2.70 8.07 -19.88
N LEU A 63 -2.86 6.90 -19.27
CA LEU A 63 -2.63 6.71 -17.84
C LEU A 63 -1.15 6.91 -17.51
N ALA A 64 -0.87 7.83 -16.59
CA ALA A 64 0.46 8.11 -16.07
C ALA A 64 0.67 7.42 -14.72
N GLU A 65 -0.37 7.41 -13.89
CA GLU A 65 -0.31 6.84 -12.55
C GLU A 65 -1.65 6.21 -12.18
N LYS A 66 -1.59 5.05 -11.51
CA LYS A 66 -2.72 4.44 -10.83
C LYS A 66 -2.32 4.02 -9.43
N SER A 67 -3.01 4.56 -8.45
CA SER A 67 -2.71 4.38 -7.04
C SER A 67 -3.99 4.27 -6.22
N ASN A 68 -3.87 3.81 -4.97
CA ASN A 68 -5.00 3.71 -4.05
C ASN A 68 -4.65 4.39 -2.73
N TYR A 69 -5.61 5.09 -2.15
CA TYR A 69 -5.43 5.84 -0.92
C TYR A 69 -6.41 5.36 0.15
N LEU A 70 -5.97 5.39 1.40
CA LEU A 70 -6.80 5.16 2.57
C LEU A 70 -6.52 6.28 3.57
N ASN A 71 -7.56 7.08 3.86
CA ASN A 71 -7.48 8.21 4.79
C ASN A 71 -6.34 9.18 4.49
N GLY A 72 -6.13 9.49 3.20
CA GLY A 72 -5.11 10.42 2.73
C GLY A 72 -3.71 9.81 2.58
N LYS A 73 -3.53 8.53 2.92
CA LYS A 73 -2.25 7.83 2.80
C LYS A 73 -2.29 6.82 1.66
N LEU A 74 -1.20 6.73 0.91
CA LEU A 74 -1.07 5.72 -0.14
C LEU A 74 -1.11 4.31 0.48
N HIS A 75 -1.98 3.44 -0.04
CA HIS A 75 -2.25 2.12 0.51
C HIS A 75 -2.68 1.15 -0.59
N GLY A 76 -1.99 0.02 -0.72
CA GLY A 76 -2.19 -0.98 -1.76
C GLY A 76 -1.30 -0.74 -2.99
N ASN A 77 -1.81 -1.12 -4.16
CA ASN A 77 -1.03 -1.10 -5.40
C ASN A 77 -0.76 0.33 -5.88
N TYR A 78 0.45 0.54 -6.37
CA TYR A 78 0.96 1.76 -6.93
C TYR A 78 1.66 1.47 -8.25
N LEU A 79 1.13 2.02 -9.35
CA LEU A 79 1.60 1.80 -10.70
C LEU A 79 1.95 3.15 -11.34
N ILE A 80 3.15 3.25 -11.89
CA ILE A 80 3.55 4.38 -12.74
C ILE A 80 3.89 3.85 -14.12
N TYR A 81 3.48 4.57 -15.16
CA TYR A 81 3.80 4.28 -16.56
C TYR A 81 4.93 5.18 -17.07
N HIS A 82 5.64 4.73 -18.10
CA HIS A 82 6.59 5.56 -18.85
C HIS A 82 5.85 6.61 -19.69
N ASP A 83 6.61 7.61 -20.14
CA ASP A 83 6.08 8.65 -21.03
C ASP A 83 5.48 8.01 -22.29
N GLY A 84 4.24 8.39 -22.59
CA GLY A 84 3.44 7.74 -23.64
C GLY A 84 2.49 6.64 -23.15
N GLY A 85 2.51 6.29 -21.86
CA GLY A 85 1.42 5.62 -21.12
C GLY A 85 1.15 4.15 -21.44
N TYR A 86 1.97 3.50 -22.27
CA TYR A 86 1.78 2.10 -22.67
C TYR A 86 2.59 1.10 -21.85
N GLN A 87 3.77 1.52 -21.39
CA GLN A 87 4.70 0.62 -20.72
C GLN A 87 4.78 0.95 -19.24
N LEU A 88 4.70 -0.08 -18.41
CA LEU A 88 4.83 0.06 -16.97
C LEU A 88 6.27 0.48 -16.66
N ARG A 89 6.42 1.48 -15.79
CA ARG A 89 7.72 1.95 -15.30
C ARG A 89 8.01 1.40 -13.93
N GLU A 90 7.01 1.40 -13.06
CA GLU A 90 7.12 0.95 -11.68
C GLU A 90 5.83 0.26 -11.24
N GLU A 91 5.99 -0.85 -10.53
CA GLU A 91 4.95 -1.50 -9.74
C GLU A 91 5.45 -1.67 -8.32
N SER A 92 4.76 -1.01 -7.39
CA SER A 92 5.07 -1.04 -5.96
C SER A 92 3.79 -1.28 -5.18
N ASN A 93 3.93 -1.73 -3.94
CA ASN A 93 2.84 -1.77 -2.99
C ASN A 93 3.16 -0.89 -1.78
N TYR A 94 2.13 -0.31 -1.16
CA TYR A 94 2.25 0.61 -0.06
C TYR A 94 1.34 0.22 1.10
N LYS A 95 1.77 0.49 2.32
CA LYS A 95 0.98 0.34 3.53
C LYS A 95 1.17 1.58 4.39
N ASP A 96 0.07 2.28 4.63
CA ASP A 96 0.01 3.48 5.46
C ASP A 96 1.01 4.57 5.05
N GLY A 97 1.18 4.76 3.74
CA GLY A 97 2.08 5.74 3.12
C GLY A 97 3.51 5.25 2.91
N ASN A 98 3.88 4.05 3.37
CA ASN A 98 5.23 3.50 3.25
C ASN A 98 5.30 2.38 2.22
N LYS A 99 6.39 2.31 1.43
CA LYS A 99 6.63 1.18 0.52
C LYS A 99 6.63 -0.14 1.32
N HIS A 100 5.91 -1.12 0.81
CA HIS A 100 5.75 -2.43 1.44
C HIS A 100 5.67 -3.53 0.38
N GLY A 101 6.27 -4.68 0.66
CA GLY A 101 6.28 -5.82 -0.24
C GLY A 101 7.19 -5.62 -1.46
N LYS A 102 6.78 -6.20 -2.58
CA LYS A 102 7.56 -6.25 -3.82
C LYS A 102 7.53 -4.89 -4.52
N CYS A 103 8.68 -4.49 -5.05
CA CYS A 103 8.86 -3.31 -5.90
C CYS A 103 9.57 -3.77 -7.17
N LEU A 104 8.98 -3.45 -8.32
CA LEU A 104 9.50 -3.77 -9.64
C LEU A 104 9.66 -2.48 -10.43
N THR A 105 10.79 -2.34 -11.12
CA THR A 105 10.97 -1.29 -12.12
C THR A 105 11.31 -1.91 -13.46
N TYR A 106 10.92 -1.22 -14.53
CA TYR A 106 11.06 -1.73 -15.89
C TYR A 106 11.66 -0.67 -16.80
N TYR A 107 12.41 -1.11 -17.81
CA TYR A 107 12.81 -0.26 -18.93
C TYR A 107 11.61 0.09 -19.81
N VAL A 108 11.75 1.11 -20.65
CA VAL A 108 10.71 1.45 -21.65
C VAL A 108 10.45 0.30 -22.64
N THR A 109 11.39 -0.63 -22.78
CA THR A 109 11.23 -1.86 -23.57
C THR A 109 10.29 -2.88 -22.91
N GLY A 110 9.86 -2.66 -21.66
CA GLY A 110 9.08 -3.60 -20.86
C GLY A 110 9.91 -4.64 -20.12
N GLN A 111 11.24 -4.66 -20.33
CA GLN A 111 12.13 -5.59 -19.63
C GLN A 111 12.27 -5.19 -18.16
N LEU A 112 12.29 -6.19 -17.27
CA LEU A 112 12.54 -5.98 -15.85
C LEU A 112 13.93 -5.34 -15.67
N LYS A 113 13.96 -4.18 -15.02
CA LYS A 113 15.18 -3.45 -14.69
C LYS A 113 15.68 -3.81 -13.30
N GLU A 114 14.78 -3.81 -12.32
CA GLU A 114 15.13 -4.04 -10.92
C GLU A 114 13.96 -4.68 -10.16
N GLU A 115 14.28 -5.60 -9.25
CA GLU A 115 13.35 -6.15 -8.27
C GLU A 115 13.90 -5.93 -6.85
N GLY A 116 13.06 -5.36 -5.98
CA GLY A 116 13.35 -5.16 -4.57
C GLY A 116 12.19 -5.61 -3.68
N LYS A 117 12.47 -5.77 -2.38
CA LYS A 117 11.46 -6.12 -1.37
C LYS A 117 11.61 -5.24 -0.13
N TYR A 118 10.56 -4.48 0.17
CA TYR A 118 10.46 -3.66 1.37
C TYR A 118 9.63 -4.38 2.43
N VAL A 119 10.16 -4.50 3.63
CA VAL A 119 9.41 -5.04 4.78
C VAL A 119 9.31 -3.97 5.85
N ASN A 120 8.14 -3.88 6.49
CA ASN A 120 7.98 -2.95 7.59
C ASN A 120 8.86 -3.40 8.77
N VAL A 121 9.64 -2.48 9.34
CA VAL A 121 10.53 -2.72 10.49
C VAL A 121 9.77 -3.31 11.68
N GLU A 122 8.51 -2.89 11.90
CA GLU A 122 7.67 -3.43 12.97
C GLU A 122 7.28 -4.89 12.74
N GLU A 123 6.95 -5.26 11.50
CA GLU A 123 6.64 -6.66 11.15
C GLU A 123 7.87 -7.55 11.28
N VAL A 124 9.06 -7.01 10.99
CA VAL A 124 10.34 -7.72 11.19
C VAL A 124 10.57 -7.97 12.68
N LYS A 125 10.36 -6.96 13.54
CA LYS A 125 10.48 -7.11 15.01
C LYS A 125 9.51 -8.16 15.55
N ILE A 126 8.23 -8.09 15.21
CA ILE A 126 7.21 -9.06 15.66
C ILE A 126 7.57 -10.49 15.22
N LYS A 127 8.04 -10.67 13.98
CA LYS A 127 8.47 -11.99 13.49
C LYS A 127 9.68 -12.53 14.24
N ASN A 128 10.64 -11.67 14.57
CA ASN A 128 11.81 -12.07 15.35
C ASN A 128 11.43 -12.45 16.78
N THR A 129 10.62 -11.64 17.46
CA THR A 129 10.12 -11.95 18.81
C THR A 129 9.34 -13.27 18.85
N ARG A 130 8.42 -13.50 17.90
CA ARG A 130 7.67 -14.77 17.83
C ARG A 130 8.57 -15.98 17.58
N LYS A 131 9.63 -15.83 16.79
CA LYS A 131 10.62 -16.90 16.56
C LYS A 131 11.43 -17.19 17.83
N GLU A 132 11.85 -16.16 18.55
CA GLU A 132 12.56 -16.30 19.84
C GLU A 132 11.68 -16.98 20.89
N GLU A 133 10.42 -16.57 21.02
CA GLU A 133 9.45 -17.21 21.92
C GLU A 133 9.22 -18.69 21.59
N ALA A 134 9.07 -19.02 20.29
CA ALA A 134 8.91 -20.40 19.84
C ALA A 134 10.16 -21.26 20.13
N PHE A 135 11.36 -20.71 19.91
CA PHE A 135 12.62 -21.37 20.21
C PHE A 135 12.79 -21.62 21.71
N ASN A 136 12.50 -20.62 22.55
CA ASN A 136 12.57 -20.73 24.00
C ASN A 136 11.58 -21.79 24.53
N LYS A 137 10.33 -21.77 24.07
CA LYS A 137 9.33 -22.79 24.42
C LYS A 137 9.78 -24.21 24.02
N GLN A 138 10.45 -24.36 22.88
CA GLN A 138 10.98 -25.64 22.44
C GLN A 138 12.16 -26.11 23.33
N LYS A 139 13.03 -25.19 23.76
CA LYS A 139 14.13 -25.47 24.69
C LYS A 139 13.61 -25.92 26.05
N ASP A 140 12.59 -25.23 26.57
CA ASP A 140 11.94 -25.58 27.83
C ASP A 140 11.27 -26.96 27.74
N LEU A 141 10.59 -27.26 26.62
CA LEU A 141 9.99 -28.57 26.39
C LEU A 141 11.05 -29.69 26.34
N LYS A 142 12.18 -29.46 25.67
CA LYS A 142 13.30 -30.44 25.62
C LYS A 142 13.90 -30.68 27.01
N ARG A 143 14.09 -29.61 27.79
CA ARG A 143 14.56 -29.72 29.19
C ARG A 143 13.57 -30.52 30.04
N CYS A 144 12.28 -30.25 29.90
CA CYS A 144 11.23 -30.94 30.65
C CYS A 144 11.21 -32.45 30.32
N LYS A 145 11.29 -32.82 29.04
CA LYS A 145 11.37 -34.23 28.61
C LYS A 145 12.59 -34.95 29.19
N ARG A 146 13.78 -34.31 29.16
CA ARG A 146 15.00 -34.87 29.74
C ARG A 146 14.87 -35.09 31.26
N VAL A 147 14.25 -34.15 31.98
CA VAL A 147 14.01 -34.31 33.42
C VAL A 147 13.06 -35.48 33.69
N GLN A 148 11.97 -35.61 32.92
CA GLN A 148 11.04 -36.73 33.06
C GLN A 148 11.71 -38.08 32.78
N GLU A 149 12.60 -38.15 31.79
CA GLU A 149 13.38 -39.34 31.45
C GLU A 149 14.33 -39.75 32.60
N LEU A 150 15.10 -38.80 33.13
CA LEU A 150 15.99 -39.02 34.28
C LEU A 150 15.23 -39.47 35.55
N LEU A 151 14.01 -38.95 35.77
CA LEU A 151 13.17 -39.38 36.89
C LEU A 151 12.67 -40.82 36.72
N ARG A 152 12.35 -41.25 35.49
CA ARG A 152 11.99 -42.64 35.19
C ARG A 152 13.18 -43.58 35.38
N GLU A 153 14.36 -43.21 34.91
CA GLU A 153 15.60 -43.99 35.10
C GLU A 153 15.91 -44.20 36.58
N ARG A 154 15.77 -43.14 37.40
CA ARG A 154 15.96 -43.23 38.86
C ARG A 154 14.90 -44.07 39.57
N ALA A 155 13.66 -44.08 39.08
CA ALA A 155 12.60 -44.90 39.66
C ALA A 155 12.86 -46.40 39.42
N ASN A 156 13.36 -46.75 38.23
CA ASN A 156 13.68 -48.13 37.86
C ASN A 156 14.93 -48.69 38.57
N GLN A 157 15.88 -47.82 38.99
CA GLN A 157 17.06 -48.23 39.76
C GLN A 157 16.76 -48.51 41.25
N LYS A 158 15.60 -48.09 41.78
CA LYS A 158 15.20 -48.33 43.18
C LYS A 158 14.35 -49.60 43.38
N THR A 159 14.08 -50.34 42.30
CA THR A 159 13.22 -51.54 42.29
C THR A 159 14.01 -52.86 42.14
N LEU A 160 15.34 -52.80 42.27
CA LEU A 160 16.28 -53.92 42.40
C LEU A 160 16.87 -53.93 43.81
#